data_AF-A0A2M8F9R7-F1
#
_entry.id   AF-A0A2M8F9R7-F1
#
_cell.length_a   1.000
_cell.length_b   1.000
_cell.length_c   1.000
_cell.angle_alpha   90.00
_cell.angle_beta   90.00
_cell.angle_gamma   90.00
#
_symmetry.space_group_name_H-M   'P 1'
#
loop_
_entity.id
_entity.type
_entity.pdbx_description
1 polymer ?
#
loop_
_entity_poly.entity_id
_entity_poly.type
_entity_poly.pdbx_seq_one_letter_code
_entity_poly.pdbx_strand_id
1 'polypeptide(L)'
;KKHLSMLDVPLIELLPEDTCGIADNLGTMAVNGLSLPGIFINAEPFKTPGVEKKISSLGVTRSSSPLPYFHHAGGSYHCLTNEVRL
;
A
#
# COMPACT_ATOMS: atom_id res chain seq x y z
N LYS A 1 -3.03 15.29 -9.90
CA LYS A 1 -1.57 15.47 -10.06
C LYS A 1 -1.08 16.87 -9.65
N LYS A 2 -1.68 17.98 -10.16
CA LYS A 2 -1.23 19.37 -9.91
C LYS A 2 -1.06 19.78 -8.43
N HIS A 3 -1.83 19.20 -7.50
CA HIS A 3 -1.71 19.52 -6.07
C HIS A 3 -0.62 18.73 -5.33
N LEU A 4 -0.36 17.48 -5.72
CA LEU A 4 0.66 16.65 -5.06
C LEU A 4 2.09 17.04 -5.47
N SER A 5 2.26 17.60 -6.67
CA SER A 5 3.55 18.11 -7.15
C SER A 5 4.06 19.33 -6.37
N MET A 6 3.23 19.95 -5.53
CA MET A 6 3.63 21.09 -4.70
C MET A 6 4.28 20.67 -3.38
N LEU A 7 4.23 19.38 -3.03
CA LEU A 7 4.73 18.86 -1.76
C LEU A 7 6.25 18.68 -1.73
N ASP A 8 6.95 18.86 -2.85
CA ASP A 8 8.40 18.65 -3.02
C ASP A 8 8.91 17.33 -2.41
N VAL A 9 8.09 16.29 -2.48
CA VAL A 9 8.42 14.93 -2.02
C VAL A 9 8.39 13.95 -3.18
N PRO A 10 9.20 12.88 -3.14
CA PRO A 10 9.13 11.81 -4.11
C PRO A 10 7.74 11.17 -4.12
N LEU A 11 7.10 11.15 -5.29
CA LEU A 11 5.83 10.46 -5.49
C LEU A 11 6.07 9.09 -6.11
N ILE A 12 5.35 8.09 -5.60
CA ILE A 12 5.28 6.76 -6.19
C ILE A 12 3.88 6.66 -6.81
N GLU A 13 3.79 6.65 -8.14
CA GLU A 13 2.53 6.42 -8.84
C GLU A 13 2.23 4.91 -8.88
N LEU A 14 1.02 4.54 -8.51
CA LEU A 14 0.57 3.15 -8.49
C LEU A 14 -0.38 2.86 -9.65
N LEU A 15 -0.29 1.65 -10.18
CA LEU A 15 -1.30 1.11 -11.07
C LEU A 15 -2.59 0.82 -10.28
N PRO A 16 -3.76 0.89 -10.94
CA PRO A 16 -5.05 0.60 -10.30
C PRO A 16 -5.12 -0.78 -9.61
N GLU A 17 -4.35 -1.75 -10.10
CA GLU A 17 -4.29 -3.10 -9.53
C GLU A 17 -3.75 -3.15 -8.09
N ASP A 18 -2.99 -2.15 -7.63
CA ASP A 18 -2.48 -2.10 -6.26
C ASP A 18 -3.36 -1.26 -5.31
N THR A 19 -4.43 -0.66 -5.83
CA THR A 19 -5.36 0.20 -5.08
C THR A 19 -6.67 -0.55 -4.76
N CYS A 20 -7.76 0.16 -4.47
CA CYS A 20 -9.10 -0.44 -4.46
C CYS A 20 -9.62 -0.80 -5.85
N GLY A 21 -8.91 -0.43 -6.93
CA GLY A 21 -9.33 -0.68 -8.30
C GLY A 21 -10.05 0.49 -8.96
N ILE A 22 -10.61 0.26 -10.15
CA ILE A 22 -11.39 1.25 -10.92
C ILE A 22 -12.65 0.57 -11.45
N ALA A 23 -13.81 1.20 -11.23
CA ALA A 23 -15.12 0.71 -11.65
C ALA A 23 -15.33 -0.74 -11.16
N ASP A 24 -15.59 -1.68 -12.07
CA ASP A 24 -15.89 -3.07 -11.74
C ASP A 24 -14.63 -3.93 -11.53
N ASN A 25 -13.44 -3.38 -11.77
CA ASN A 25 -12.17 -4.10 -11.60
C ASN A 25 -11.60 -3.79 -10.22
N LEU A 26 -11.78 -4.73 -9.29
CA LEU A 26 -11.18 -4.66 -7.96
C LEU A 26 -9.65 -4.76 -8.04
N GLY A 27 -8.96 -3.83 -7.38
CA GLY A 27 -7.52 -3.91 -7.14
C GLY A 27 -7.21 -4.84 -5.96
N THR A 28 -5.94 -5.09 -5.67
CA THR A 28 -5.51 -5.97 -4.57
C THR A 28 -5.54 -5.28 -3.19
N MET A 29 -5.68 -3.95 -3.17
CA MET A 29 -5.45 -3.11 -1.99
C MET A 29 -4.06 -3.27 -1.36
N ALA A 30 -3.03 -3.61 -2.16
CA ALA A 30 -1.64 -3.68 -1.72
C ALA A 30 -1.14 -2.37 -1.08
N VAL A 31 -1.62 -1.21 -1.54
CA VAL A 31 -1.29 0.11 -0.98
C VAL A 31 -1.87 0.33 0.42
N ASN A 32 -2.94 -0.37 0.79
CA ASN A 32 -3.61 -0.26 2.08
C ASN A 32 -2.88 -1.10 3.15
N GLY A 33 -1.57 -0.87 3.25
CA GLY A 33 -0.67 -1.53 4.19
C GLY A 33 -0.50 -0.76 5.50
N LEU A 34 -0.02 -1.46 6.52
CA LEU A 34 0.42 -0.87 7.77
C LEU A 34 1.91 -0.48 7.65
N SER A 35 2.18 0.82 7.78
CA SER A 35 3.54 1.35 7.85
C SER A 35 3.97 1.49 9.32
N LEU A 36 5.11 0.90 9.67
CA LEU A 36 5.75 1.01 10.97
C LEU A 36 7.23 1.42 10.77
N PRO A 37 7.95 1.85 11.82
CA PRO A 37 9.37 2.16 11.71
C PRO A 37 10.17 0.99 11.10
N GLY A 38 10.68 1.20 9.88
CA GLY A 38 11.52 0.24 9.15
C GLY A 38 10.79 -0.93 8.49
N ILE A 39 9.46 -1.03 8.56
CA ILE A 39 8.70 -2.14 7.96
C ILE A 39 7.36 -1.67 7.38
N PHE A 40 7.02 -2.20 6.21
CA PHE A 40 5.71 -2.02 5.59
C PHE A 40 5.05 -3.38 5.39
N ILE A 41 3.93 -3.60 6.07
CA ILE A 41 3.15 -4.85 6.08
C ILE A 41 1.91 -4.66 5.22
N ASN A 42 1.64 -5.55 4.27
CA ASN A 42 0.44 -5.49 3.46
C ASN A 42 -0.07 -6.88 3.05
N ALA A 43 -1.26 -6.91 2.42
CA ALA A 43 -1.94 -8.16 2.09
C ALA A 43 -1.31 -8.88 0.88
N GLU A 44 -0.73 -8.11 -0.05
CA GLU A 44 -0.23 -8.60 -1.33
C GLU A 44 1.03 -7.82 -1.74
N PRO A 45 1.97 -8.41 -2.48
CA PRO A 45 3.08 -7.67 -3.09
C PRO A 45 2.56 -6.62 -4.08
N PHE A 46 3.29 -5.51 -4.24
CA PHE A 46 2.96 -4.53 -5.28
C PHE A 46 3.22 -5.11 -6.67
N LYS A 47 2.24 -4.98 -7.56
CA LYS A 47 2.35 -5.37 -8.96
C LYS A 47 2.84 -4.21 -9.84
N THR A 48 2.65 -2.96 -9.39
CA THR A 48 3.18 -1.76 -10.02
C THR A 48 4.71 -1.86 -10.16
N PRO A 49 5.25 -1.82 -11.39
CA PRO A 49 6.68 -1.97 -11.61
C PRO A 49 7.52 -0.94 -10.85
N GLY A 50 8.56 -1.41 -10.16
CA GLY A 50 9.54 -0.57 -9.47
C GLY A 50 9.17 -0.13 -8.06
N VAL A 51 7.93 -0.36 -7.60
CA VAL A 51 7.49 0.03 -6.24
C VAL A 51 8.26 -0.74 -5.16
N GLU A 52 8.33 -2.06 -5.28
CA GLU A 52 9.08 -2.89 -4.31
C GLU A 52 10.56 -2.48 -4.22
N LYS A 53 11.19 -2.22 -5.38
CA LYS A 53 12.57 -1.72 -5.43
C LYS A 53 12.71 -0.35 -4.77
N LYS A 54 11.74 0.55 -4.98
CA LYS A 54 11.74 1.88 -4.39
C LYS A 54 11.59 1.81 -2.88
N ILE A 55 10.67 0.99 -2.36
CA ILE A 55 10.48 0.80 -0.91
C ILE A 55 11.75 0.22 -0.29
N SER A 56 12.33 -0.82 -0.90
CA SER A 56 13.59 -1.41 -0.44
C SER A 56 14.74 -0.39 -0.41
N SER A 57 14.83 0.51 -1.39
CA SER A 57 15.85 1.57 -1.42
C SER A 57 15.75 2.59 -0.28
N LEU A 58 14.60 2.67 0.39
CA LEU A 58 14.37 3.50 1.57
C LEU A 58 14.77 2.80 2.88
N GLY A 59 15.32 1.59 2.81
CA GLY A 59 15.63 0.78 3.99
C GLY A 59 14.40 0.19 4.67
N VAL A 60 13.24 0.19 3.99
CA VAL A 60 11.99 -0.36 4.51
C VAL A 60 11.90 -1.84 4.14
N THR A 61 11.74 -2.68 5.16
CA THR A 61 11.51 -4.11 5.00
C THR A 61 10.07 -4.38 4.56
N ARG A 62 9.88 -5.36 3.68
CA ARG A 62 8.56 -5.78 3.21
C ARG A 62 8.12 -7.05 3.92
N SER A 63 6.87 -7.04 4.38
CA SER A 63 6.19 -8.24 4.88
C SER A 63 4.84 -8.35 4.21
N SER A 64 4.54 -9.51 3.64
CA SER A 64 3.25 -9.79 3.01
C SER A 64 2.57 -10.92 3.76
N SER A 65 1.35 -10.70 4.19
CA SER A 65 0.51 -11.75 4.80
C SER A 65 -0.92 -11.61 4.27
N PRO A 66 -1.44 -12.61 3.53
CA PRO A 66 -2.73 -12.47 2.84
C PRO A 66 -3.91 -12.23 3.77
N LEU A 67 -4.85 -11.38 3.32
CA LEU A 67 -6.12 -11.07 3.98
C LEU A 67 -7.33 -11.39 3.08
N PRO A 68 -7.53 -12.68 2.69
CA PRO A 68 -8.41 -13.05 1.59
C PRO A 68 -9.87 -12.60 1.77
N TYR A 69 -10.40 -12.63 2.99
CA TYR A 69 -11.79 -12.25 3.26
C TYR A 69 -11.99 -10.75 3.50
N PHE A 70 -10.99 -10.06 4.05
CA PHE A 70 -11.12 -8.64 4.36
C PHE A 70 -11.11 -7.78 3.10
N HIS A 71 -10.46 -8.25 2.04
CA HIS A 71 -10.51 -7.60 0.74
C HIS A 71 -11.96 -7.37 0.28
N HIS A 72 -12.81 -8.39 0.39
CA HIS A 72 -14.23 -8.32 0.04
C HIS A 72 -15.08 -7.54 1.04
N ALA A 73 -14.59 -7.35 2.27
CA ALA A 73 -15.21 -6.49 3.27
C ALA A 73 -14.79 -5.01 3.13
N GLY A 74 -13.97 -4.67 2.12
CA GLY A 74 -13.50 -3.31 1.87
C GLY A 74 -12.32 -2.87 2.74
N GLY A 75 -11.58 -3.81 3.34
CA GLY A 75 -10.47 -3.52 4.24
C GLY A 75 -9.17 -4.24 3.90
N SER A 76 -8.06 -3.68 4.36
CA SER A 76 -6.73 -4.30 4.44
C SER A 76 -6.03 -3.79 5.70
N TYR A 77 -4.72 -4.05 5.86
CA TYR A 77 -3.98 -3.77 7.08
C TYR A 77 -4.20 -2.37 7.65
N HIS A 78 -4.16 -1.31 6.84
CA HIS A 78 -4.38 0.05 7.34
C HIS A 78 -5.79 0.23 7.91
N CYS A 79 -6.82 -0.31 7.25
CA CYS A 79 -8.19 -0.24 7.74
C CYS A 79 -8.44 -1.10 8.99
N LEU A 80 -7.72 -2.21 9.14
CA LEU A 80 -7.93 -3.19 10.23
C LEU A 80 -7.15 -2.86 11.49
N THR A 81 -6.28 -1.85 11.45
CA THR A 81 -5.40 -1.49 12.55
C THR A 81 -5.57 -0.03 12.91
N ASN A 82 -5.31 0.28 14.18
CA ASN A 82 -5.22 1.65 14.66
C ASN A 82 -3.92 1.76 15.47
N GLU A 83 -2.97 2.55 15.00
CA GLU A 83 -1.71 2.78 15.72
C GLU A 83 -2.03 3.59 16.99
N VAL A 84 -1.92 2.93 18.15
CA VAL A 84 -2.00 3.59 19.45
C VAL A 84 -0.58 3.75 19.98
N ARG A 85 -0.19 4.98 20.33
CA ARG A 85 1.08 5.24 21.03
C ARG A 85 0.80 5.27 22.53
N LEU A 86 1.57 4.47 23.27
CA LEU A 86 1.61 4.51 24.73
C LEU A 86 2.59 5.58 25.20
#